data_AF-A0AAV7A0A3-F1
#
_entry.id   AF-A0AAV7A0A3-F1
#
_cell.length_a   1.000
_cell.length_b   1.000
_cell.length_c   1.000
_cell.angle_alpha   90.00
_cell.angle_beta   90.00
_cell.angle_gamma   90.00
#
_symmetry.space_group_name_H-M   'P 1'
#
loop_
_entity.id
_entity.type
_entity.pdbx_description
1 polymer ?
#
loop_
_entity_poly.entity_id
_entity_poly.type
_entity_poly.pdbx_seq_one_letter_code
_entity_poly.pdbx_strand_id
1 'polypeptide(L)'
;MLPEDYKPYPDDGMGYGDYPMLPNKSQEERDPWYTWDYPVSRRNWGEVMHWDFDKFIRVRVDTSPTPAPFNTMCKVLVIFLGTMFALFYIGQQYPSYSPVAPKQYPFNNLYLEYGGDPEQAPPEQKNYSFK
;
A
#
# COMPACT_ATOMS: atom_id res chain seq x y z
N MET A 1 -21.55 26.97 -20.13
CA MET A 1 -20.26 26.76 -20.84
C MET A 1 -20.27 27.66 -22.06
N LEU A 2 -19.14 28.32 -22.35
CA LEU A 2 -19.01 29.11 -23.57
C LEU A 2 -18.73 28.18 -24.75
N PRO A 3 -19.21 28.47 -25.97
CA PRO A 3 -18.96 27.63 -27.14
C PRO A 3 -17.47 27.41 -27.46
N GLU A 4 -16.62 28.37 -27.11
CA GLU A 4 -15.16 28.31 -27.32
C GLU A 4 -14.43 27.35 -26.37
N ASP A 5 -14.96 27.13 -25.17
CA ASP A 5 -14.41 26.20 -24.18
C ASP A 5 -14.89 24.76 -24.39
N TYR A 6 -15.94 24.58 -25.21
CA TYR A 6 -16.51 23.28 -25.48
C TYR A 6 -15.56 22.44 -26.33
N LYS A 7 -15.11 21.33 -25.76
CA LYS A 7 -14.33 20.30 -26.45
C LYS A 7 -15.01 18.96 -26.18
N PRO A 8 -15.53 18.26 -27.21
CA PRO A 8 -16.04 16.92 -27.02
C PRO A 8 -14.88 15.93 -26.81
N TYR A 9 -15.22 14.75 -26.31
CA TYR A 9 -14.31 13.60 -26.36
C TYR A 9 -14.04 13.20 -27.83
N PRO A 10 -12.89 12.58 -28.14
CA PRO A 10 -12.63 12.01 -29.46
C PRO A 10 -13.73 10.99 -29.84
N ASP A 11 -14.14 11.00 -31.11
CA ASP A 11 -15.12 10.04 -31.64
C ASP A 11 -14.43 8.71 -31.98
N ASP A 12 -14.22 7.89 -30.95
CA ASP A 12 -13.62 6.56 -31.01
C ASP A 12 -14.65 5.44 -30.81
N GLY A 13 -15.94 5.77 -30.80
CA GLY A 13 -17.03 4.80 -30.58
C GLY A 13 -17.20 4.35 -29.12
N MET A 14 -16.56 5.01 -28.15
CA MET A 14 -16.67 4.66 -26.72
C MET A 14 -17.98 5.14 -26.05
N GLY A 15 -18.83 5.87 -26.78
CA GLY A 15 -20.17 6.27 -26.30
C GLY A 15 -20.20 7.54 -25.44
N TYR A 16 -19.15 8.36 -25.47
CA TYR A 16 -19.14 9.68 -24.81
C TYR A 16 -20.13 10.67 -25.42
N GLY A 17 -20.39 10.56 -26.74
CA GLY A 17 -21.26 11.45 -27.49
C GLY A 17 -20.79 12.91 -27.42
N ASP A 18 -21.74 13.83 -27.32
CA ASP A 18 -21.49 15.28 -27.24
C ASP A 18 -21.23 15.76 -25.80
N TYR A 19 -20.80 14.88 -24.90
CA TYR A 19 -20.48 15.29 -23.54
C TYR A 19 -19.18 16.11 -23.54
N PRO A 20 -19.14 17.26 -22.86
CA PRO A 20 -17.94 18.08 -22.79
C PRO A 20 -16.82 17.39 -22.02
N MET A 21 -15.63 17.37 -22.61
CA MET A 21 -14.38 16.92 -22.01
C MET A 21 -13.84 18.01 -21.09
N LEU A 22 -14.21 17.92 -19.81
CA LEU A 22 -13.69 18.81 -18.77
C LEU A 22 -12.25 18.42 -18.36
N PRO A 23 -11.48 19.35 -17.75
CA PRO A 23 -10.17 19.03 -17.19
C PRO A 23 -10.27 17.97 -16.08
N ASN A 24 -9.35 16.99 -16.12
CA ASN A 24 -9.24 15.91 -15.12
C ASN A 24 -8.70 16.45 -13.78
N LYS A 25 -9.56 17.14 -13.03
CA LYS A 25 -9.24 17.71 -11.72
C LYS A 25 -10.22 17.23 -10.65
N SER A 26 -9.67 16.88 -9.50
CA SER A 26 -10.45 16.52 -8.32
C SER A 26 -11.21 17.72 -7.76
N GLN A 27 -12.37 17.45 -7.15
CA GLN A 27 -13.13 18.48 -6.44
C GLN A 27 -12.36 19.06 -5.25
N GLU A 28 -11.32 18.37 -4.76
CA GLU A 28 -10.47 18.86 -3.66
C GLU A 28 -9.59 20.05 -4.08
N GLU A 29 -9.29 20.24 -5.37
CA GLU A 29 -8.53 21.40 -5.87
C GLU A 29 -9.34 22.70 -5.87
N ARG A 30 -10.68 22.62 -5.82
CA ARG A 30 -11.53 23.81 -5.87
C ARG A 30 -11.42 24.63 -4.60
N ASP A 31 -11.58 25.95 -4.73
CA ASP A 31 -11.48 26.89 -3.61
C ASP A 31 -12.41 26.48 -2.45
N PRO A 32 -11.87 26.14 -1.26
CA PRO A 32 -12.68 25.78 -0.11
C PRO A 32 -13.40 26.98 0.52
N TRP A 33 -13.01 28.22 0.22
CA TRP A 33 -13.54 29.44 0.84
C TRP A 33 -14.70 30.06 0.07
N TYR A 34 -14.82 29.75 -1.22
CA TYR A 34 -15.98 30.14 -2.01
C TYR A 34 -17.25 29.46 -1.48
N THR A 35 -18.36 30.20 -1.45
CA THR A 35 -19.66 29.68 -1.00
C THR A 35 -20.35 28.92 -2.14
N TRP A 36 -20.09 27.62 -2.23
CA TRP A 36 -20.70 26.72 -3.23
C TRP A 36 -22.16 26.40 -2.90
N ASP A 37 -23.00 26.26 -3.95
CA ASP A 37 -24.39 25.80 -3.78
C ASP A 37 -24.47 24.39 -3.16
N TYR A 38 -23.53 23.52 -3.54
CA TYR A 38 -23.31 22.21 -2.93
C TYR A 38 -21.95 22.17 -2.22
N PRO A 39 -21.87 22.56 -0.93
CA PRO A 39 -20.60 22.69 -0.20
C PRO A 39 -19.80 21.39 -0.12
N VAL A 40 -20.47 20.25 0.02
CA VAL A 40 -19.81 18.94 0.16
C VAL A 40 -19.05 18.57 -1.11
N SER A 41 -19.60 18.88 -2.29
CA SER A 41 -18.96 18.57 -3.59
C SER A 41 -18.19 19.75 -4.17
N ARG A 42 -18.17 20.91 -3.52
CA ARG A 42 -17.63 22.18 -4.03
C ARG A 42 -18.12 22.50 -5.46
N ARG A 43 -19.43 22.45 -5.67
CA ARG A 43 -20.07 22.59 -7.00
C ARG A 43 -21.23 23.57 -6.97
N ASN A 44 -21.42 24.31 -8.07
CA ASN A 44 -22.57 25.19 -8.24
C ASN A 44 -23.73 24.52 -8.98
N TRP A 45 -24.92 25.05 -8.80
CA TRP A 45 -26.11 24.64 -9.55
C TRP A 45 -25.98 25.04 -11.02
N GLY A 46 -26.38 24.15 -11.93
CA GLY A 46 -26.26 24.36 -13.38
C GLY A 46 -24.83 24.23 -13.94
N GLU A 47 -23.82 23.97 -13.10
CA GLU A 47 -22.47 23.69 -13.55
C GLU A 47 -22.39 22.31 -14.23
N VAL A 48 -21.71 22.27 -15.38
CA VAL A 48 -21.43 21.03 -16.12
C VAL A 48 -20.60 20.08 -15.23
N MET A 49 -21.04 18.84 -15.12
CA MET A 49 -20.33 17.83 -14.34
C MET A 49 -19.22 17.18 -15.16
N HIS A 50 -18.16 16.73 -14.50
CA HIS A 50 -17.13 15.92 -15.15
C HIS A 50 -17.71 14.54 -15.48
N TRP A 51 -17.30 13.91 -16.58
CA TRP A 51 -17.73 12.56 -16.93
C TRP A 51 -17.45 11.57 -15.78
N ASP A 52 -16.18 11.50 -15.34
CA ASP A 52 -15.75 10.75 -14.16
C ASP A 52 -15.96 11.52 -12.83
N PHE A 53 -17.11 12.17 -12.65
CA PHE A 53 -17.38 12.94 -11.42
C PHE A 53 -17.33 12.04 -10.17
N ASP A 54 -17.82 10.81 -10.26
CA ASP A 54 -17.84 9.82 -9.19
C ASP A 54 -16.43 9.45 -8.71
N LYS A 55 -15.42 9.44 -9.60
CA LYS A 55 -14.00 9.23 -9.28
C LYS A 55 -13.37 10.42 -8.58
N PHE A 56 -13.72 11.63 -9.01
CA PHE A 56 -13.14 12.89 -8.57
C PHE A 56 -13.91 13.57 -7.43
N ILE A 57 -14.86 12.87 -6.79
CA ILE A 57 -15.44 13.35 -5.53
C ILE A 57 -14.37 13.44 -4.44
N ARG A 58 -14.56 14.37 -3.50
CA ARG A 58 -13.58 14.68 -2.44
C ARG A 58 -13.16 13.51 -1.55
N VAL A 59 -13.97 12.46 -1.46
CA VAL A 59 -13.67 11.26 -0.65
C VAL A 59 -12.90 10.18 -1.42
N ARG A 60 -12.51 10.44 -2.68
CA ARG A 60 -11.85 9.46 -3.54
C ARG A 60 -10.52 9.95 -4.08
N VAL A 61 -10.36 10.04 -5.40
CA VAL A 61 -9.07 10.32 -6.03
C VAL A 61 -8.83 11.82 -6.00
N ASP A 62 -7.70 12.19 -5.39
CA ASP A 62 -7.22 13.56 -5.37
C ASP A 62 -6.10 13.76 -6.41
N THR A 63 -6.17 14.88 -7.12
CA THR A 63 -5.18 15.33 -8.12
C THR A 63 -4.43 16.58 -7.66
N SER A 64 -4.67 17.03 -6.43
CA SER A 64 -4.01 18.18 -5.85
C SER A 64 -2.49 18.07 -5.95
N PRO A 65 -1.79 19.17 -6.28
CA PRO A 65 -0.36 19.15 -6.48
C PRO A 65 0.37 18.85 -5.17
N THR A 66 1.21 17.82 -5.19
CA THR A 66 2.06 17.46 -4.05
C THR A 66 3.35 18.29 -4.06
N PRO A 67 3.97 18.57 -2.88
CA PRO A 67 5.22 19.35 -2.82
C PRO A 67 6.40 18.71 -3.55
N ALA A 68 6.39 17.37 -3.71
CA ALA A 68 7.40 16.62 -4.42
C ALA A 68 6.81 16.01 -5.70
N PRO A 69 7.61 15.85 -6.78
CA PRO A 69 7.15 15.19 -7.99
C PRO A 69 6.95 13.69 -7.76
N PHE A 70 5.88 13.14 -8.34
CA PHE A 70 5.46 11.74 -8.17
C PHE A 70 6.60 10.74 -8.44
N ASN A 71 7.37 10.96 -9.52
CA ASN A 71 8.51 10.11 -9.88
C ASN A 71 9.57 10.03 -8.78
N THR A 72 9.81 11.12 -8.06
CA THR A 72 10.76 11.13 -6.94
C THR A 72 10.21 10.38 -5.74
N MET A 73 8.92 10.57 -5.42
CA MET A 73 8.26 9.83 -4.34
C MET A 73 8.33 8.32 -4.57
N CYS A 74 8.00 7.86 -5.78
CA CYS A 74 8.09 6.44 -6.15
C CYS A 74 9.52 5.88 -6.07
N LYS A 75 10.51 6.62 -6.58
CA LYS A 75 11.93 6.20 -6.53
C LYS A 75 12.40 6.02 -5.09
N VAL A 76 12.11 7.00 -4.23
CA VAL A 76 12.51 6.94 -2.81
C VAL A 76 11.85 5.73 -2.13
N LEU A 77 10.56 5.50 -2.37
CA LEU A 77 9.86 4.35 -1.79
C LEU A 77 10.47 3.01 -2.25
N VAL A 78 10.70 2.86 -3.55
CA VAL A 78 11.27 1.63 -4.11
C VAL A 78 12.70 1.39 -3.63
N ILE A 79 13.54 2.44 -3.56
CA ILE A 79 14.90 2.34 -3.04
C ILE A 79 14.89 1.95 -1.56
N PHE A 80 14.03 2.58 -0.76
CA PHE A 80 13.90 2.26 0.66
C PHE A 80 13.50 0.80 0.87
N LEU A 81 12.43 0.35 0.20
CA LEU A 81 11.96 -1.02 0.30
C LEU A 81 13.01 -2.02 -0.21
N GLY A 82 13.61 -1.75 -1.36
CA GLY A 82 14.67 -2.59 -1.93
C GLY A 82 15.88 -2.71 -1.01
N THR A 83 16.29 -1.60 -0.38
CA THR A 83 17.38 -1.59 0.61
C THR A 83 17.00 -2.39 1.85
N MET A 84 15.77 -2.23 2.37
CA MET A 84 15.29 -3.01 3.51
C MET A 84 15.27 -4.51 3.21
N PHE A 85 14.73 -4.93 2.06
CA PHE A 85 14.73 -6.34 1.66
C PHE A 85 16.15 -6.90 1.53
N ALA A 86 17.08 -6.13 0.95
CA ALA A 86 18.48 -6.53 0.87
C ALA A 86 19.13 -6.69 2.25
N LEU A 87 18.87 -5.77 3.19
CA LEU A 87 19.40 -5.85 4.55
C LEU A 87 18.80 -7.03 5.32
N PHE A 88 17.51 -7.33 5.16
CA PHE A 88 16.90 -8.52 5.75
C PHE A 88 17.49 -9.81 5.18
N TYR A 89 17.74 -9.88 3.87
CA TYR A 89 18.39 -11.01 3.24
C TYR A 89 19.82 -11.23 3.78
N ILE A 90 20.59 -10.15 3.93
CA ILE A 90 21.92 -10.20 4.55
C ILE A 90 21.82 -10.64 6.02
N GLY A 91 20.86 -10.10 6.77
CA GLY A 91 20.63 -10.46 8.17
C GLY A 91 20.26 -11.93 8.36
N GLN A 92 19.59 -12.55 7.39
CA GLN A 92 19.32 -13.99 7.38
C GLN A 92 20.60 -14.82 7.13
N GLN A 93 21.49 -14.35 6.25
CA GLN A 93 22.76 -15.03 5.97
C GLN A 93 23.76 -14.91 7.15
N TYR A 94 23.69 -13.81 7.90
CA TYR A 94 24.53 -13.54 9.06
C TYR A 94 23.66 -13.37 10.32
N PRO A 95 23.04 -14.46 10.81
CA PRO A 95 22.20 -14.39 11.98
C PRO A 95 23.04 -14.07 13.23
N SER A 96 22.56 -13.14 14.04
CA SER A 96 23.10 -12.92 15.37
C SER A 96 22.55 -13.99 16.31
N TYR A 97 23.44 -14.66 17.05
CA TYR A 97 23.08 -15.63 18.08
C TYR A 97 23.90 -15.37 19.34
N SER A 98 23.31 -15.65 20.50
CA SER A 98 24.06 -15.61 21.76
C SER A 98 25.06 -16.77 21.79
N PRO A 99 26.29 -16.57 22.28
CA PRO A 99 27.32 -17.62 22.35
C PRO A 99 27.03 -18.59 23.50
N VAL A 100 25.88 -19.24 23.44
CA VAL A 100 25.39 -20.23 24.39
C VAL A 100 25.17 -21.56 23.67
N ALA A 101 25.46 -22.65 24.35
CA ALA A 101 25.14 -23.98 23.85
C ALA A 101 23.62 -24.12 23.65
N PRO A 102 23.17 -25.01 22.74
CA PRO A 102 21.75 -25.32 22.61
C PRO A 102 21.17 -25.78 23.95
N LYS A 103 19.93 -25.39 24.20
CA LYS A 103 19.23 -25.72 25.45
C LYS A 103 19.11 -27.23 25.59
N GLN A 104 19.58 -27.75 26.73
CA GLN A 104 19.49 -29.16 27.08
C GLN A 104 18.16 -29.43 27.79
N TYR A 105 17.47 -30.49 27.36
CA TYR A 105 16.19 -30.92 27.93
C TYR A 105 16.31 -32.35 28.48
N PRO A 106 15.66 -32.68 29.61
CA PRO A 106 15.66 -34.04 30.15
C PRO A 106 14.81 -34.99 29.29
N PHE A 107 14.82 -36.29 29.64
CA PHE A 107 13.99 -37.33 29.02
C PHE A 107 14.16 -37.45 27.48
N ASN A 108 15.41 -37.53 27.00
CA ASN A 108 15.75 -37.59 25.57
C ASN A 108 15.08 -36.47 24.76
N ASN A 109 15.28 -35.23 25.22
CA ASN A 109 14.65 -34.02 24.67
C ASN A 109 13.12 -34.10 24.65
N LEU A 110 12.54 -34.49 25.79
CA LEU A 110 11.09 -34.52 26.00
C LEU A 110 10.35 -35.32 24.90
N TYR A 111 10.89 -36.48 24.53
CA TYR A 111 10.42 -37.24 23.38
C TYR A 111 8.92 -37.58 23.47
N LEU A 112 8.45 -38.04 24.63
CA LEU A 112 7.05 -38.40 24.83
C LEU A 112 6.15 -37.16 24.81
N GLU A 113 6.60 -36.06 25.41
CA GLU A 113 5.85 -34.81 25.50
C GLU A 113 5.76 -34.08 24.16
N TYR A 114 6.72 -34.28 23.25
CA TYR A 114 6.67 -33.78 21.88
C TYR A 114 5.93 -34.73 20.91
N GLY A 115 5.30 -35.79 21.41
CA GLY A 115 4.46 -36.70 20.61
C GLY A 115 5.23 -37.85 19.96
N GLY A 116 6.37 -38.24 20.51
CA GLY A 116 7.08 -39.46 20.15
C GLY A 116 6.27 -40.73 20.47
N ASP A 117 6.55 -41.80 19.75
CA ASP A 117 5.86 -43.08 19.88
C ASP A 117 6.30 -43.81 21.17
N PRO A 118 5.40 -44.09 22.13
CA PRO A 118 5.74 -44.77 23.38
C PRO A 118 6.31 -46.18 23.19
N GLU A 119 5.99 -46.82 22.06
CA GLU A 119 6.42 -48.19 21.77
C GLU A 119 7.84 -48.25 21.18
N GLN A 120 8.36 -47.12 20.68
CA GLN A 120 9.73 -47.00 20.20
C GLN A 120 10.65 -46.42 21.26
N ALA A 121 11.82 -47.05 21.42
CA ALA A 121 12.86 -46.48 22.24
C ALA A 121 13.39 -45.19 21.59
N PRO A 122 13.33 -44.03 22.27
CA PRO A 122 13.86 -42.80 21.72
C PRO A 122 15.38 -42.88 21.53
N PRO A 123 15.93 -42.14 20.56
CA PRO A 123 17.37 -42.02 20.41
C PRO A 123 17.98 -41.42 21.70
N GLU A 124 19.03 -42.07 22.23
CA GLU A 124 19.67 -41.60 23.46
C GLU A 124 20.35 -40.24 23.25
N GLN A 125 19.94 -39.24 24.04
CA GLN A 125 20.52 -37.91 24.00
C GLN A 125 21.22 -37.58 25.33
N LYS A 126 22.52 -37.32 25.27
CA LYS A 126 23.35 -37.05 26.45
C LYS A 126 23.35 -35.57 26.80
N ASN A 127 23.00 -35.25 28.04
CA ASN A 127 23.16 -33.92 28.62
C ASN A 127 24.51 -33.83 29.35
N TYR A 128 25.18 -32.69 29.24
CA TYR A 128 26.52 -32.49 29.81
C TYR A 128 26.46 -31.56 31.02
N SER A 129 27.17 -31.93 32.10
CA SER A 129 27.33 -31.09 33.28
C SER A 129 28.55 -30.18 33.14
N PHE A 130 28.38 -28.88 33.37
CA PHE A 130 29.48 -27.92 33.45
C PHE A 130 29.81 -27.69 34.93
N LYS A 131 31.10 -27.72 35.30
CA LYS A 131 31.60 -27.59 36.68
C LYS A 131 32.16 -26.20 36.91
#